data_AF-A0A9Q1CZC2-F1
#
_entry.id   AF-A0A9Q1CZC2-F1
#
_cell.length_a   1.000
_cell.length_b   1.000
_cell.length_c   1.000
_cell.angle_alpha   90.00
_cell.angle_beta   90.00
_cell.angle_gamma   90.00
#
_symmetry.space_group_name_H-M   'P 1'
#
loop_
_entity.id
_entity.type
_entity.pdbx_description
1 polymer ?
#
loop_
_entity_poly.entity_id
_entity_poly.type
_entity_poly.pdbx_seq_one_letter_code
_entity_poly.pdbx_strand_id
1 'polypeptide(L)'
;CPPELGLSSSSSLKVQEVEEGSEPVEFWDALGPLDRKAYDCMLQDPGKYNFTPRLFRLGASTGVFEGEEILGPARVIGMVTPMPFLQENLYSVPQPAQFLLDNHLEVYLWQGEEPGEVEPLGSARIRWDSERKCAMETVLQYCREKNSRRPPQAYLIHAGTEPLTFTNVFPRWEWDPKTRPQQGEPVRSKVVLVRDALARLTKAQYSVEELLRQPLPQGVDPLRLETYLSDLDFQRVLAMKREEFNSLPDCKQLSLKKSKGLI
;
A
#
# COMPACT_ATOMS: atom_id res chain seq x y z
N CYS A 1 6.72 31.12 20.52
CA CYS A 1 6.92 31.26 19.06
C CYS A 1 8.08 30.40 18.62
N PRO A 2 8.01 29.78 17.44
CA PRO A 2 9.14 29.06 16.87
C PRO A 2 10.37 30.00 16.76
N PRO A 3 11.57 29.59 17.23
CA PRO A 3 12.75 30.43 17.27
C PRO A 3 13.23 30.91 15.88
N GLU A 4 12.90 30.17 14.82
CA GLU A 4 13.17 30.50 13.42
C GLU A 4 12.50 31.79 12.94
N LEU A 5 11.45 32.27 13.63
CA LEU A 5 10.80 33.54 13.31
C LEU A 5 11.52 34.74 13.94
N GLY A 6 12.53 34.53 14.80
CA GLY A 6 13.27 35.62 15.46
C GLY A 6 12.41 36.45 16.43
N LEU A 7 11.25 35.93 16.86
CA LEU A 7 10.28 36.66 17.64
C LEU A 7 10.56 36.53 19.14
N SER A 8 10.74 37.66 19.80
CA SER A 8 10.75 37.74 21.27
C SER A 8 9.33 37.75 21.83
N SER A 9 9.17 37.46 23.12
CA SER A 9 7.91 37.62 23.87
C SER A 9 7.37 39.06 23.88
N SER A 10 8.16 40.05 23.44
CA SER A 10 7.79 41.47 23.28
C SER A 10 7.41 41.87 21.85
N SER A 11 7.47 40.96 20.89
CA SER A 11 7.19 41.25 19.48
C SER A 11 5.68 41.31 19.23
N SER A 12 5.18 42.43 18.70
CA SER A 12 3.79 42.56 18.27
C SER A 12 3.59 41.94 16.89
N LEU A 13 2.77 40.90 16.79
CA LEU A 13 2.42 40.24 15.53
C LEU A 13 1.07 40.75 15.04
N LYS A 14 1.01 41.12 13.76
CA LYS A 14 -0.27 41.35 13.06
C LYS A 14 -0.64 40.07 12.33
N VAL A 15 -1.69 39.40 12.77
CA VAL A 15 -2.27 38.26 12.07
C VAL A 15 -3.23 38.80 11.01
N GLN A 16 -3.11 38.30 9.79
CA GLN A 16 -4.05 38.56 8.71
C GLN A 16 -4.72 37.25 8.34
N GLU A 17 -6.05 37.23 8.44
CA GLU A 17 -6.87 36.11 7.99
C GLU A 17 -7.13 36.25 6.50
N VAL A 18 -6.99 35.15 5.77
CA VAL A 18 -7.16 35.10 4.32
C VAL A 18 -7.92 33.83 3.97
N GLU A 19 -8.92 33.97 3.11
CA GLU A 19 -9.69 32.84 2.60
C GLU A 19 -8.92 32.09 1.51
N GLU A 20 -9.08 30.77 1.47
CA GLU A 20 -8.51 29.92 0.43
C GLU A 20 -8.93 30.42 -0.97
N GLY A 21 -7.96 30.55 -1.87
CA GLY A 21 -8.14 31.09 -3.23
C GLY A 21 -8.12 32.61 -3.35
N SER A 22 -8.05 33.34 -2.22
CA SER A 22 -7.92 34.81 -2.18
C SER A 22 -6.56 35.25 -1.63
N GLU A 23 -5.54 34.40 -1.72
CA GLU A 23 -4.22 34.65 -1.15
C GLU A 23 -3.50 35.81 -1.85
N PRO A 24 -2.93 36.76 -1.08
CA PRO A 24 -2.21 37.90 -1.65
C PRO A 24 -0.87 37.45 -2.26
N VAL A 25 -0.28 38.27 -3.13
CA VAL A 25 0.96 37.92 -3.85
C VAL A 25 2.12 37.63 -2.89
N GLU A 26 2.18 38.37 -1.78
CA GLU A 26 3.22 38.23 -0.75
C GLU A 26 3.20 36.85 -0.08
N PHE A 27 2.02 36.20 0.01
CA PHE A 27 1.91 34.84 0.52
C PHE A 27 2.63 33.84 -0.38
N TRP A 28 2.41 33.95 -1.70
CA TRP A 28 3.05 33.08 -2.69
C TRP A 28 4.55 33.36 -2.82
N ASP A 29 4.95 34.64 -2.80
CA ASP A 29 6.35 35.04 -2.83
C ASP A 29 7.13 34.48 -1.62
N ALA A 30 6.50 34.48 -0.43
CA ALA A 30 7.09 33.95 0.79
C ALA A 30 7.25 32.42 0.78
N LEU A 31 6.31 31.69 0.16
CA LEU A 31 6.38 30.23 0.03
C LEU A 31 7.37 29.77 -1.06
N GLY A 32 7.69 30.64 -2.01
CA GLY A 32 8.61 30.36 -3.10
C GLY A 32 8.04 29.43 -4.18
N PRO A 33 8.90 28.77 -4.99
CA PRO A 33 8.45 27.88 -6.05
C PRO A 33 7.73 26.65 -5.46
N LEU A 34 6.40 26.64 -5.55
CA LEU A 34 5.57 25.54 -5.06
C LEU A 34 5.13 24.63 -6.20
N ASP A 35 5.25 23.32 -5.98
CA ASP A 35 4.55 22.35 -6.81
C ASP A 35 3.07 22.33 -6.41
N ARG A 36 2.23 23.06 -7.14
CA ARG A 36 0.77 23.09 -6.91
C ARG A 36 0.11 21.71 -7.02
N LYS A 37 0.80 20.70 -7.56
CA LYS A 37 0.31 19.30 -7.59
C LYS A 37 0.30 18.64 -6.22
N ALA A 38 0.98 19.22 -5.23
CA ALA A 38 0.95 18.76 -3.84
C ALA A 38 -0.24 19.33 -3.04
N TYR A 39 -1.15 20.06 -3.71
CA TYR A 39 -2.30 20.69 -3.09
C TYR A 39 -3.59 20.17 -3.73
N ASP A 40 -4.50 19.67 -2.88
CA ASP A 40 -5.82 19.16 -3.29
C ASP A 40 -6.90 20.09 -2.75
N CYS A 41 -7.38 21.00 -3.61
CA CYS A 41 -8.34 22.03 -3.25
C CYS A 41 -9.75 21.43 -3.12
N MET A 42 -10.37 21.61 -1.95
CA MET A 42 -11.69 21.04 -1.64
C MET A 42 -12.83 22.05 -1.74
N LEU A 43 -12.56 23.33 -2.07
CA LEU A 43 -13.58 24.40 -2.08
C LEU A 43 -14.79 24.12 -2.98
N GLN A 44 -14.57 23.41 -4.08
CA GLN A 44 -15.62 23.08 -5.06
C GLN A 44 -16.08 21.63 -4.91
N ASP A 45 -15.60 20.90 -3.90
CA ASP A 45 -15.96 19.52 -3.69
C ASP A 45 -17.37 19.42 -3.05
N PRO A 46 -18.32 18.72 -3.70
CA PRO A 46 -19.69 18.60 -3.19
C PRO A 46 -19.83 17.55 -2.07
N GLY A 47 -18.73 16.92 -1.66
CA GLY A 47 -18.64 15.83 -0.72
C GLY A 47 -19.04 16.21 0.70
N LYS A 48 -19.49 15.20 1.44
CA LYS A 48 -19.86 15.33 2.85
C LYS A 48 -18.82 14.65 3.72
N TYR A 49 -17.99 15.46 4.36
CA TYR A 49 -16.88 15.02 5.22
C TYR A 49 -17.27 14.98 6.71
N ASN A 50 -18.49 14.53 7.01
CA ASN A 50 -18.98 14.30 8.37
C ASN A 50 -18.77 12.83 8.74
N PHE A 51 -17.51 12.43 8.87
CA PHE A 51 -17.15 11.09 9.32
C PHE A 51 -15.76 11.11 9.96
N THR A 52 -15.52 10.13 10.84
CA THR A 52 -14.22 9.89 11.46
C THR A 52 -13.55 8.73 10.73
N PRO A 53 -12.35 8.94 10.13
CA PRO A 53 -11.57 7.84 9.58
C PRO A 53 -11.31 6.74 10.61
N ARG A 54 -11.22 5.49 10.16
CA ARG A 54 -10.92 4.34 11.04
C ARG A 54 -9.68 3.62 10.55
N LEU A 55 -8.83 3.21 11.48
CA LEU A 55 -7.57 2.54 11.16
C LEU A 55 -7.56 1.17 11.84
N PHE A 56 -7.19 0.14 11.10
CA PHE A 56 -7.05 -1.22 11.61
C PHE A 56 -5.67 -1.74 11.25
N ARG A 57 -4.97 -2.30 12.23
CA ARG A 57 -3.76 -3.07 11.98
C ARG A 57 -4.17 -4.49 11.61
N LEU A 58 -3.76 -4.94 10.44
CA LEU A 58 -4.03 -6.29 9.96
C LEU A 58 -2.79 -7.16 10.14
N GLY A 59 -2.95 -8.38 10.64
CA GLY A 59 -1.88 -9.35 10.59
C GLY A 59 -2.19 -10.71 11.22
N ALA A 60 -1.22 -11.62 11.13
CA ALA A 60 -1.31 -12.99 11.64
C ALA A 60 -0.19 -13.33 12.64
N SER A 61 0.25 -12.36 13.44
CA SER A 61 1.34 -12.52 14.42
C SER A 61 0.99 -13.54 15.52
N THR A 62 -0.30 -13.65 15.87
CA THR A 62 -0.86 -14.59 16.86
C THR A 62 -1.17 -15.97 16.29
N GLY A 63 -0.91 -16.19 14.99
CA GLY A 63 -1.21 -17.44 14.27
C GLY A 63 -2.61 -17.49 13.64
N VAL A 64 -3.49 -16.57 14.01
CA VAL A 64 -4.79 -16.32 13.35
C VAL A 64 -4.73 -14.95 12.72
N PHE A 65 -5.26 -14.81 11.51
CA PHE A 65 -5.35 -13.50 10.87
C PHE A 65 -6.44 -12.66 11.54
N GLU A 66 -6.06 -11.49 12.05
CA GLU A 66 -6.95 -10.58 12.77
C GLU A 66 -6.73 -9.12 12.36
N GLY A 67 -7.77 -8.31 12.61
CA GLY A 67 -7.74 -6.87 12.42
C GLY A 67 -8.01 -6.16 13.74
N GLU A 68 -6.99 -5.51 14.28
CA GLU A 68 -7.08 -4.73 15.52
C GLU A 68 -7.42 -3.26 15.18
N GLU A 69 -8.55 -2.75 15.67
CA GLU A 69 -8.91 -1.35 15.49
C GLU A 69 -8.04 -0.45 16.37
N ILE A 70 -7.36 0.50 15.75
CA ILE A 70 -6.59 1.55 16.42
C ILE A 70 -7.52 2.74 16.64
N LEU A 71 -7.64 3.16 17.90
CA LEU A 71 -8.44 4.33 18.27
C LEU A 71 -7.54 5.56 18.38
N GLY A 72 -7.97 6.67 17.76
CA GLY A 72 -7.30 7.95 17.88
C GLY A 72 -7.29 8.44 19.34
N PRO A 73 -6.16 8.97 19.87
CA PRO A 73 -6.09 9.45 21.25
C PRO A 73 -7.09 10.58 21.56
N ALA A 74 -7.41 11.40 20.55
CA ALA A 74 -8.36 12.51 20.64
C ALA A 74 -9.81 12.12 20.30
N ARG A 75 -10.12 10.82 20.16
CA ARG A 75 -11.46 10.35 19.80
C ARG A 75 -12.45 10.70 20.91
N VAL A 76 -13.53 11.39 20.53
CA VAL A 76 -14.69 11.64 21.40
C VAL A 76 -15.90 10.90 20.83
N ILE A 77 -16.54 10.08 21.66
CA ILE A 77 -17.70 9.29 21.25
C ILE A 77 -18.83 10.24 20.83
N GLY A 78 -19.41 10.00 19.65
CA GLY A 78 -20.50 10.81 19.10
C GLY A 78 -20.05 12.10 18.40
N MET A 79 -18.75 12.39 18.33
CA MET A 79 -18.21 13.53 17.59
C MET A 79 -17.34 13.07 16.41
N VAL A 80 -17.32 13.90 15.37
CA VAL A 80 -16.43 13.71 14.22
C VAL A 80 -15.02 14.11 14.62
N THR A 81 -14.05 13.26 14.31
CA THR A 81 -12.62 13.55 14.44
C THR A 81 -12.01 13.40 13.05
N PRO A 82 -11.75 14.51 12.32
CA PRO A 82 -11.41 14.44 10.90
C PRO A 82 -10.03 13.81 10.64
N MET A 83 -9.06 14.04 11.53
CA MET A 83 -7.68 13.54 11.39
C MET A 83 -7.24 12.84 12.69
N PRO A 84 -7.76 11.63 12.98
CA PRO A 84 -7.58 10.98 14.29
C PRO A 84 -6.24 10.26 14.45
N PHE A 85 -5.46 10.09 13.38
CA PHE A 85 -4.23 9.29 13.35
C PHE A 85 -3.05 10.12 12.87
N LEU A 86 -1.85 9.77 13.34
CA LEU A 86 -0.58 10.34 12.91
C LEU A 86 0.17 9.33 12.02
N GLN A 87 1.12 9.82 11.21
CA GLN A 87 1.97 8.96 10.36
C GLN A 87 2.73 7.91 11.19
N GLU A 88 3.13 8.26 12.41
CA GLU A 88 3.82 7.39 13.36
C GLU A 88 2.98 6.15 13.72
N ASN A 89 1.64 6.20 13.61
CA ASN A 89 0.80 5.02 13.80
C ASN A 89 1.08 3.92 12.75
N LEU A 90 1.57 4.28 11.56
CA LEU A 90 1.91 3.34 10.48
C LEU A 90 3.39 2.92 10.51
N TYR A 91 4.28 3.87 10.79
CA TYR A 91 5.72 3.69 10.65
C TYR A 91 6.42 3.22 11.92
N SER A 92 5.89 3.52 13.11
CA SER A 92 6.54 3.17 14.39
C SER A 92 6.23 1.75 14.88
N VAL A 93 5.63 0.91 14.03
CA VAL A 93 5.39 -0.52 14.32
C VAL A 93 6.43 -1.40 13.64
N PRO A 94 6.65 -2.65 14.11
CA PRO A 94 7.51 -3.61 13.41
C PRO A 94 7.05 -3.84 11.98
N GLN A 95 7.98 -3.69 11.03
CA GLN A 95 7.76 -3.91 9.60
C GLN A 95 8.15 -5.34 9.19
N PRO A 96 7.52 -5.92 8.15
CA PRO A 96 6.46 -5.33 7.33
C PRO A 96 5.11 -5.29 8.09
N ALA A 97 4.39 -4.18 7.99
CA ALA A 97 3.06 -4.01 8.59
C ALA A 97 1.98 -3.80 7.52
N GLN A 98 0.72 -4.08 7.86
CA GLN A 98 -0.41 -3.84 6.97
C GLN A 98 -1.52 -3.11 7.74
N PHE A 99 -2.09 -2.09 7.12
CA PHE A 99 -3.17 -1.30 7.72
C PHE A 99 -4.33 -1.10 6.76
N LEU A 100 -5.55 -1.28 7.26
CA LEU A 100 -6.77 -0.83 6.60
C LEU A 100 -7.12 0.54 7.14
N LEU A 101 -7.07 1.57 6.30
CA LEU A 101 -7.56 2.91 6.60
C LEU A 101 -8.89 3.13 5.85
N ASP A 102 -9.97 3.22 6.61
CA ASP A 102 -11.29 3.55 6.11
C ASP A 102 -11.49 5.07 6.15
N ASN A 103 -11.41 5.73 5.00
CA ASN A 103 -11.68 7.17 4.82
C ASN A 103 -13.12 7.43 4.36
N HIS A 104 -14.04 6.53 4.70
CA HIS A 104 -15.47 6.56 4.37
C HIS A 104 -15.85 6.45 2.89
N LEU A 105 -15.38 7.37 2.06
CA LEU A 105 -15.63 7.41 0.60
C LEU A 105 -14.78 6.37 -0.13
N GLU A 106 -13.60 6.09 0.40
CA GLU A 106 -12.64 5.14 -0.10
C GLU A 106 -11.91 4.47 1.07
N VAL A 107 -11.33 3.31 0.78
CA VAL A 107 -10.59 2.50 1.74
C VAL A 107 -9.19 2.28 1.18
N TYR A 108 -8.20 2.32 2.07
CA TYR A 108 -6.81 2.10 1.72
C TYR A 108 -6.29 0.87 2.45
N LEU A 109 -5.62 -0.01 1.72
CA LEU A 109 -4.75 -1.04 2.27
C LEU A 109 -3.32 -0.53 2.15
N TRP A 110 -2.78 0.00 3.23
CA TRP A 110 -1.38 0.43 3.30
C TRP A 110 -0.49 -0.76 3.67
N GLN A 111 0.58 -0.97 2.92
CA GLN A 111 1.60 -1.99 3.17
C GLN A 111 2.93 -1.29 3.45
N GLY A 112 3.52 -1.64 4.59
CA GLY A 112 4.81 -1.14 5.05
C GLY A 112 5.98 -1.59 4.20
N GLU A 113 7.19 -1.23 4.63
CA GLU A 113 8.44 -1.60 3.96
C GLU A 113 8.49 -3.11 3.73
N GLU A 114 8.69 -3.53 2.48
CA GLU A 114 8.87 -4.95 2.19
C GLU A 114 10.11 -5.48 2.94
N PRO A 115 10.08 -6.73 3.44
CA PRO A 115 11.28 -7.34 3.99
C PRO A 115 12.38 -7.29 2.94
N GLY A 116 13.55 -6.72 3.29
CA GLY A 116 14.64 -6.48 2.35
C GLY A 116 15.12 -7.76 1.65
N GLU A 117 15.91 -7.60 0.58
CA GLU A 117 16.42 -8.67 -0.31
C GLU A 117 17.27 -9.77 0.36
N VAL A 118 17.41 -9.75 1.68
CA VAL A 118 17.89 -10.91 2.43
C VAL A 118 16.80 -11.95 2.39
N GLU A 119 16.79 -12.74 1.30
CA GLU A 119 15.97 -13.93 1.03
C GLU A 119 15.38 -14.48 2.32
N PRO A 120 14.14 -14.10 2.66
CA PRO A 120 13.45 -14.73 3.77
C PRO A 120 13.36 -16.20 3.37
N LEU A 121 14.01 -17.10 4.12
CA LEU A 121 13.85 -18.56 4.03
C LEU A 121 12.43 -18.86 3.53
N GLY A 122 12.27 -19.57 2.40
CA GLY A 122 11.06 -19.52 1.56
C GLY A 122 9.70 -19.61 2.28
N SER A 123 9.63 -20.22 3.47
CA SER A 123 8.45 -20.20 4.35
C SER A 123 8.01 -18.80 4.80
N ALA A 124 8.93 -17.86 5.03
CA ALA A 124 8.62 -16.49 5.45
C ALA A 124 7.99 -15.68 4.32
N ARG A 125 8.46 -15.82 3.07
CA ARG A 125 7.84 -15.17 1.91
C ARG A 125 6.45 -15.75 1.63
N ILE A 126 6.31 -17.08 1.67
CA ILE A 126 5.00 -17.75 1.51
C ILE A 126 4.01 -17.30 2.58
N ARG A 127 4.44 -17.22 3.85
CA ARG A 127 3.61 -16.71 4.95
C ARG A 127 3.18 -15.26 4.69
N TRP A 128 4.12 -14.41 4.29
CA TRP A 128 3.84 -13.01 3.99
C TRP A 128 2.84 -12.84 2.84
N ASP A 129 3.03 -13.55 1.73
CA ASP A 129 2.10 -13.48 0.60
C ASP A 129 0.71 -14.03 0.98
N SER A 130 0.64 -15.06 1.83
CA SER A 130 -0.62 -15.57 2.37
C SER A 130 -1.33 -14.54 3.25
N GLU A 131 -0.59 -13.83 4.09
CA GLU A 131 -1.09 -12.76 4.95
C GLU A 131 -1.58 -11.55 4.13
N ARG A 132 -0.82 -11.16 3.10
CA ARG A 132 -1.24 -10.12 2.14
C ARG A 132 -2.51 -10.50 1.40
N LYS A 133 -2.62 -11.75 0.95
CA LYS A 133 -3.85 -12.25 0.32
C LYS A 133 -5.04 -12.12 1.27
N CYS A 134 -4.88 -12.57 2.52
CA CYS A 134 -5.94 -12.50 3.52
C CYS A 134 -6.34 -11.05 3.83
N ALA A 135 -5.37 -10.13 3.91
CA ALA A 135 -5.63 -8.70 4.09
C ALA A 135 -6.42 -8.11 2.92
N MET A 136 -6.03 -8.40 1.67
CA MET A 136 -6.76 -7.93 0.49
C MET A 136 -8.19 -8.46 0.45
N GLU A 137 -8.40 -9.74 0.75
CA GLU A 137 -9.74 -10.35 0.84
C GLU A 137 -10.58 -9.69 1.95
N THR A 138 -9.97 -9.47 3.11
CA THR A 138 -10.62 -8.82 4.28
C THR A 138 -11.04 -7.40 3.94
N VAL A 139 -10.20 -6.61 3.28
CA VAL A 139 -10.52 -5.23 2.86
C VAL A 139 -11.68 -5.22 1.87
N LEU A 140 -11.70 -6.12 0.89
CA LEU A 140 -12.80 -6.21 -0.07
C LEU A 140 -14.11 -6.61 0.60
N GLN A 141 -14.06 -7.57 1.54
CA GLN A 141 -15.23 -7.96 2.32
C GLN A 141 -15.71 -6.81 3.22
N TYR A 142 -14.80 -6.11 3.89
CA TYR A 142 -15.10 -4.93 4.69
C TYR A 142 -15.86 -3.87 3.88
N CYS A 143 -15.38 -3.54 2.68
CA CYS A 143 -16.04 -2.59 1.79
C CYS A 143 -17.46 -3.05 1.41
N ARG A 144 -17.62 -4.35 1.13
CA ARG A 144 -18.92 -4.94 0.78
C ARG A 144 -19.92 -4.89 1.94
N GLU A 145 -19.49 -5.22 3.15
CA GLU A 145 -20.34 -5.16 4.35
C GLU A 145 -20.69 -3.71 4.72
N LYS A 146 -19.75 -2.78 4.53
CA LYS A 146 -19.97 -1.35 4.77
C LYS A 146 -21.09 -0.78 3.90
N ASN A 147 -21.13 -1.14 2.62
CA ASN A 147 -22.22 -0.77 1.73
C ASN A 147 -22.38 -1.79 0.61
N SER A 148 -23.31 -2.73 0.76
CA SER A 148 -23.50 -3.81 -0.22
C SER A 148 -24.00 -3.34 -1.59
N ARG A 149 -24.67 -2.18 -1.66
CA ARG A 149 -25.20 -1.62 -2.92
C ARG A 149 -24.16 -0.84 -3.69
N ARG A 150 -23.32 -0.09 -2.99
CA ARG A 150 -22.22 0.72 -3.55
C ARG A 150 -21.02 0.65 -2.61
N PRO A 151 -20.26 -0.46 -2.63
CA PRO A 151 -19.06 -0.59 -1.81
C PRO A 151 -18.08 0.53 -2.15
N PRO A 152 -17.42 1.15 -1.16
CA PRO A 152 -16.33 2.08 -1.43
C PRO A 152 -15.21 1.37 -2.21
N GLN A 153 -14.46 2.14 -3.00
CA GLN A 153 -13.30 1.59 -3.67
C GLN A 153 -12.17 1.36 -2.67
N ALA A 154 -11.42 0.28 -2.88
CA ALA A 154 -10.27 -0.07 -2.06
C ALA A 154 -8.97 0.03 -2.88
N TYR A 155 -8.00 0.78 -2.37
CA TYR A 155 -6.72 1.04 -3.03
C TYR A 155 -5.56 0.46 -2.23
N LEU A 156 -4.63 -0.19 -2.93
CA LEU A 156 -3.38 -0.70 -2.36
C LEU A 156 -2.32 0.40 -2.42
N ILE A 157 -1.77 0.74 -1.25
CA ILE A 157 -0.74 1.77 -1.07
C ILE A 157 0.51 1.12 -0.47
N HIS A 158 1.68 1.49 -0.97
CA HIS A 158 2.95 1.04 -0.42
C HIS A 158 3.68 2.19 0.28
N ALA A 159 4.35 1.87 1.38
CA ALA A 159 5.20 2.80 2.12
C ALA A 159 6.16 3.56 1.19
N GLY A 160 6.20 4.89 1.30
CA GLY A 160 7.04 5.75 0.46
C GLY A 160 6.49 6.05 -0.93
N THR A 161 5.28 5.56 -1.26
CA THR A 161 4.61 5.84 -2.55
C THR A 161 3.18 6.37 -2.35
N GLU A 162 2.86 6.85 -1.16
CA GLU A 162 1.52 7.29 -0.77
C GLU A 162 1.00 8.43 -1.68
N PRO A 163 -0.21 8.30 -2.25
CA PRO A 163 -0.82 9.39 -3.01
C PRO A 163 -1.28 10.51 -2.07
N LEU A 164 -1.44 11.72 -2.63
CA LEU A 164 -1.90 12.89 -1.88
C LEU A 164 -3.25 12.66 -1.17
N THR A 165 -4.17 11.94 -1.81
CA THR A 165 -5.47 11.57 -1.24
C THR A 165 -5.36 10.72 0.03
N PHE A 166 -4.26 9.97 0.20
CA PHE A 166 -3.98 9.20 1.40
C PHE A 166 -3.30 10.07 2.47
N THR A 167 -2.26 10.83 2.10
CA THR A 167 -1.49 11.63 3.06
C THR A 167 -2.31 12.75 3.68
N ASN A 168 -3.30 13.29 2.95
CA ASN A 168 -4.21 14.33 3.44
C ASN A 168 -5.19 13.86 4.52
N VAL A 169 -5.28 12.55 4.79
CA VAL A 169 -6.06 12.01 5.91
C VAL A 169 -5.35 12.19 7.26
N PHE A 170 -4.05 12.50 7.23
CA PHE A 170 -3.21 12.69 8.41
C PHE A 170 -2.98 14.19 8.65
N PRO A 171 -2.86 14.65 9.91
CA PRO A 171 -2.67 16.07 10.21
C PRO A 171 -1.29 16.59 9.82
N ARG A 172 -0.31 15.69 9.67
CA ARG A 172 1.05 15.97 9.24
C ARG A 172 1.60 14.72 8.56
N TRP A 173 2.25 14.91 7.41
CA TRP A 173 2.93 13.86 6.67
C TRP A 173 4.32 14.33 6.27
N GLU A 174 5.34 13.62 6.70
CA GLU A 174 6.74 13.92 6.43
C GLU A 174 7.33 12.82 5.53
N TRP A 175 7.87 13.26 4.40
CA TRP A 175 8.57 12.39 3.46
C TRP A 175 10.03 12.25 3.89
N ASP A 176 10.53 11.02 4.07
CA ASP A 176 11.95 10.80 4.28
C ASP A 176 12.72 11.26 3.02
N PRO A 177 13.71 12.17 3.15
CA PRO A 177 14.54 12.60 2.03
C PRO A 177 15.19 11.46 1.24
N LYS A 178 15.39 10.29 1.85
CA LYS A 178 15.96 9.09 1.22
C LYS A 178 14.96 8.31 0.37
N THR A 179 13.67 8.38 0.70
CA THR A 179 12.59 7.67 -0.03
C THR A 179 11.88 8.57 -1.02
N ARG A 180 12.13 9.90 -0.96
CA ARG A 180 11.61 10.87 -1.91
C ARG A 180 12.06 10.49 -3.33
N PRO A 181 11.14 10.33 -4.29
CA PRO A 181 11.50 10.19 -5.68
C PRO A 181 12.39 11.36 -6.11
N GLN A 182 13.53 11.07 -6.75
CA GLN A 182 14.42 12.12 -7.24
C GLN A 182 13.64 13.07 -8.16
N GLN A 183 13.78 14.39 -7.94
CA GLN A 183 13.11 15.41 -8.72
C GLN A 183 13.39 15.21 -10.22
N GLY A 184 12.38 14.77 -10.98
CA GLY A 184 12.51 14.60 -12.43
C GLY A 184 11.66 13.47 -13.01
N GLU A 185 11.36 12.43 -12.23
CA GLU A 185 10.34 11.46 -12.64
C GLU A 185 9.00 11.81 -12.00
N PRO A 186 7.93 12.01 -12.79
CA PRO A 186 6.59 11.97 -12.23
C PRO A 186 6.37 10.53 -11.79
N VAL A 187 6.72 10.21 -10.54
CA VAL A 187 6.14 9.06 -9.86
C VAL A 187 4.66 9.40 -9.72
N ARG A 188 3.92 9.19 -10.80
CA ARG A 188 2.52 8.85 -10.70
C ARG A 188 2.55 7.59 -9.85
N SER A 189 2.35 7.73 -8.55
CA SER A 189 1.95 6.62 -7.69
C SER A 189 0.71 6.05 -8.37
N LYS A 190 0.91 5.01 -9.17
CA LYS A 190 -0.16 4.43 -9.98
C LYS A 190 -1.05 3.78 -8.96
N VAL A 191 -2.13 4.45 -8.60
CA VAL A 191 -3.07 3.95 -7.61
C VAL A 191 -3.60 2.61 -8.12
N VAL A 192 -3.35 1.55 -7.34
CA VAL A 192 -3.73 0.17 -7.69
C VAL A 192 -4.97 -0.19 -6.89
N LEU A 193 -6.00 -0.74 -7.54
CA LEU A 193 -7.14 -1.29 -6.81
C LEU A 193 -6.74 -2.58 -6.09
N VAL A 194 -7.18 -2.75 -4.85
CA VAL A 194 -6.95 -3.98 -4.06
C VAL A 194 -7.44 -5.22 -4.83
N ARG A 195 -8.57 -5.11 -5.53
CA ARG A 195 -9.11 -6.20 -6.36
C ARG A 195 -8.14 -6.65 -7.46
N ASP A 196 -7.45 -5.69 -8.08
CA ASP A 196 -6.54 -5.96 -9.20
C ASP A 196 -5.21 -6.51 -8.67
N ALA A 197 -4.75 -6.00 -7.52
CA ALA A 197 -3.59 -6.55 -6.83
C ALA A 197 -3.83 -8.00 -6.39
N LEU A 198 -5.00 -8.28 -5.79
CA LEU A 198 -5.40 -9.62 -5.38
C LEU A 198 -5.46 -10.57 -6.59
N ALA A 199 -6.08 -10.14 -7.68
CA ALA A 199 -6.16 -10.93 -8.91
C ALA A 199 -4.78 -11.31 -9.47
N ARG A 200 -3.78 -10.42 -9.36
CA ARG A 200 -2.39 -10.73 -9.72
C ARG A 200 -1.76 -11.74 -8.75
N LEU A 201 -1.93 -11.53 -7.44
CA LEU A 201 -1.37 -12.40 -6.40
C LEU A 201 -1.95 -13.82 -6.45
N THR A 202 -3.22 -13.96 -6.84
CA THR A 202 -3.91 -15.26 -6.94
C THR A 202 -3.93 -15.83 -8.36
N LYS A 203 -3.15 -15.27 -9.29
CA LYS A 203 -3.09 -15.76 -10.67
C LYS A 203 -2.52 -17.18 -10.64
N ALA A 204 -3.34 -18.15 -11.07
CA ALA A 204 -2.99 -19.56 -11.02
C ALA A 204 -2.06 -20.00 -12.16
N GLN A 205 -2.09 -19.29 -13.30
CA GLN A 205 -1.37 -19.66 -14.50
C GLN A 205 -0.64 -18.48 -15.11
N TYR A 206 0.62 -18.69 -15.50
CA TYR A 206 1.50 -17.72 -16.14
C TYR A 206 2.07 -18.32 -17.42
N SER A 207 2.37 -17.44 -18.38
CA SER A 207 3.10 -17.83 -19.59
C SER A 207 4.55 -18.20 -19.26
N VAL A 208 5.18 -19.00 -20.13
CA VAL A 208 6.58 -19.38 -19.99
C VAL A 208 7.47 -18.14 -19.97
N GLU A 209 7.18 -17.16 -20.82
CA GLU A 209 7.93 -15.91 -20.92
C GLU A 209 7.82 -15.06 -19.66
N GLU A 210 6.67 -15.06 -18.97
CA GLU A 210 6.50 -14.38 -17.69
C GLU A 210 7.33 -15.02 -16.57
N LEU A 211 7.38 -16.36 -16.51
CA LEU A 211 8.11 -17.09 -15.47
C LEU A 211 9.63 -17.13 -15.68
N LEU A 212 10.10 -16.83 -16.89
CA LEU A 212 11.53 -16.72 -17.19
C LEU A 212 12.07 -15.28 -17.07
N ARG A 213 11.21 -14.29 -16.89
CA ARG A 213 11.61 -12.88 -16.72
C ARG A 213 11.97 -12.59 -15.27
N GLN A 214 12.92 -11.67 -15.10
CA GLN A 214 13.28 -11.11 -13.81
C GLN A 214 12.88 -9.62 -13.75
N PRO A 215 12.26 -9.15 -12.65
CA PRO A 215 11.83 -9.92 -11.48
C PRO A 215 10.62 -10.82 -11.78
N LEU A 216 10.50 -11.92 -11.02
CA LEU A 216 9.34 -12.82 -11.11
C LEU A 216 8.03 -12.09 -10.75
N PRO A 217 6.89 -12.51 -11.32
CA PRO A 217 5.59 -11.97 -10.92
C PRO A 217 5.30 -12.17 -9.42
N GLN A 218 4.61 -11.21 -8.81
CA GLN A 218 4.33 -11.23 -7.38
C GLN A 218 3.43 -12.42 -6.97
N GLY A 219 3.81 -13.14 -5.92
CA GLY A 219 3.10 -14.35 -5.44
C GLY A 219 3.49 -15.65 -6.14
N VAL A 220 4.42 -15.60 -7.11
CA VAL A 220 5.01 -16.79 -7.74
C VAL A 220 6.10 -17.36 -6.84
N ASP A 221 5.99 -18.63 -6.49
CA ASP A 221 7.03 -19.38 -5.78
C ASP A 221 8.19 -19.70 -6.75
N PRO A 222 9.38 -19.09 -6.56
CA PRO A 222 10.53 -19.32 -7.44
C PRO A 222 10.99 -20.79 -7.45
N LEU A 223 10.70 -21.53 -6.38
CA LEU A 223 11.05 -22.94 -6.27
C LEU A 223 10.04 -23.85 -6.96
N ARG A 224 8.91 -23.34 -7.45
CA ARG A 224 7.81 -24.14 -8.00
C ARG A 224 7.18 -23.52 -9.26
N LEU A 225 7.98 -22.89 -10.10
CA LEU A 225 7.54 -22.25 -11.36
C LEU A 225 6.68 -23.17 -12.24
N GLU A 226 6.97 -24.47 -12.28
CA GLU A 226 6.25 -25.48 -13.05
C GLU A 226 4.77 -25.64 -12.63
N THR A 227 4.42 -25.27 -11.39
CA THR A 227 3.04 -25.35 -10.90
C THR A 227 2.15 -24.28 -11.52
N TYR A 228 2.75 -23.19 -12.00
CA TYR A 228 2.09 -22.05 -12.61
C TYR A 228 1.96 -22.14 -14.13
N LEU A 229 2.52 -23.17 -14.77
CA LEU A 229 2.35 -23.37 -16.21
C LEU A 229 1.00 -24.03 -16.52
N SER A 230 0.41 -23.70 -17.67
CA SER A 230 -0.69 -24.50 -18.23
C SER A 230 -0.18 -25.91 -18.58
N ASP A 231 -1.05 -26.92 -18.68
CA ASP A 231 -0.60 -28.27 -19.04
C ASP A 231 0.03 -28.34 -20.44
N LEU A 232 -0.44 -27.49 -21.36
CA LEU A 232 0.15 -27.33 -22.68
C LEU A 232 1.56 -26.75 -22.61
N ASP A 233 1.75 -25.67 -21.85
CA ASP A 233 3.07 -25.06 -21.68
C ASP A 233 4.03 -25.95 -20.89
N PHE A 234 3.52 -26.65 -19.87
CA PHE A 234 4.27 -27.62 -19.10
C PHE A 234 4.83 -28.71 -20.03
N GLN A 235 3.96 -29.31 -20.84
CA GLN A 235 4.37 -30.34 -21.79
C GLN A 235 5.33 -29.78 -22.85
N ARG A 236 5.13 -28.54 -23.31
CA ARG A 236 6.01 -27.88 -24.27
C ARG A 236 7.42 -27.64 -23.71
N VAL A 237 7.54 -27.19 -22.46
CA VAL A 237 8.83 -26.82 -21.84
C VAL A 237 9.58 -28.04 -21.32
N LEU A 238 8.88 -28.95 -20.61
CA LEU A 238 9.48 -30.11 -19.96
C LEU A 238 9.44 -31.37 -20.84
N ALA A 239 8.78 -31.32 -22.01
CA ALA A 239 8.65 -32.43 -22.96
C ALA A 239 8.02 -33.70 -22.36
N MET A 240 7.23 -33.56 -21.29
CA MET A 240 6.54 -34.67 -20.61
C MET A 240 5.26 -34.16 -19.94
N LYS A 241 4.36 -35.08 -19.58
CA LYS A 241 3.13 -34.71 -18.86
C LYS A 241 3.41 -34.38 -17.40
N ARG A 242 2.54 -33.58 -16.79
CA ARG A 242 2.64 -33.21 -15.37
C ARG A 242 2.60 -34.41 -14.43
N GLU A 243 1.74 -35.39 -14.73
CA GLU A 243 1.63 -36.63 -13.96
C GLU A 243 2.93 -37.44 -13.97
N GLU A 244 3.55 -37.55 -15.14
CA GLU A 244 4.83 -38.23 -15.33
C GLU A 244 5.93 -37.51 -14.57
N PHE A 245 6.01 -36.18 -14.68
CA PHE A 245 6.98 -35.37 -13.93
C PHE A 245 6.84 -35.54 -12.42
N ASN A 246 5.61 -35.49 -11.88
CA ASN A 246 5.34 -35.64 -10.45
C ASN A 246 5.70 -37.04 -9.93
N SER A 247 5.73 -38.06 -10.78
CA SER A 247 6.17 -39.42 -10.43
C SER A 247 7.69 -39.58 -10.39
N LEU A 248 8.46 -38.61 -10.91
CA LEU A 248 9.90 -38.66 -10.90
C LEU A 248 10.44 -38.35 -9.49
N PRO A 249 11.58 -38.95 -9.09
CA PRO A 249 12.28 -38.53 -7.88
C PRO A 249 12.65 -37.04 -7.91
N ASP A 250 12.63 -36.37 -6.76
CA ASP A 250 12.90 -34.93 -6.62
C ASP A 250 14.21 -34.49 -7.28
N CYS A 251 15.27 -35.30 -7.18
CA CYS A 251 16.56 -35.02 -7.83
C CYS A 251 16.44 -34.92 -9.37
N LYS A 252 15.59 -35.75 -9.99
CA LYS A 252 15.32 -35.69 -11.43
C LYS A 252 14.41 -34.51 -11.79
N GLN A 253 13.44 -34.18 -10.94
CA GLN A 253 12.60 -33.00 -11.15
C GLN A 253 13.43 -31.71 -11.14
N LEU A 254 14.33 -31.58 -10.16
CA LEU A 254 15.25 -30.45 -10.03
C LEU A 254 16.20 -30.33 -11.23
N SER A 255 16.77 -31.43 -11.72
CA SER A 255 17.67 -31.38 -12.87
C SER A 255 16.96 -30.95 -14.16
N LEU A 256 15.73 -31.42 -14.37
CA LEU A 256 14.88 -31.01 -15.49
C LEU A 256 14.54 -29.52 -15.42
N LYS A 257 14.11 -29.03 -14.24
CA LYS A 257 13.82 -27.61 -14.03
C LYS A 257 15.02 -26.71 -14.28
N LYS A 258 16.19 -27.07 -13.74
CA LYS A 258 17.46 -26.36 -14.01
C LYS A 258 17.78 -26.31 -15.50
N SER A 259 17.61 -27.42 -16.22
CA SER A 259 17.90 -27.47 -17.66
C SER A 259 17.02 -26.54 -18.51
N LYS A 260 15.87 -26.10 -17.97
CA LYS A 260 14.89 -25.25 -18.66
C LYS A 260 14.81 -23.83 -18.08
N GLY A 261 15.66 -23.47 -17.11
CA GLY A 261 15.63 -22.16 -16.46
C GLY A 261 14.42 -21.94 -15.55
N LEU A 262 13.78 -23.01 -15.09
CA LEU A 262 12.66 -22.96 -14.13
C LEU A 262 13.18 -23.07 -12.66
N ILE A 263 14.27 -22.36 -12.36
CA ILE A 263 14.90 -22.30 -11.03
C ILE A 263 15.48 -20.91 -10.77
#